data_AF-K3WM02-F1
#
_entry.id   AF-K3WM02-F1
#
_cell.length_a   1.000
_cell.length_b   1.000
_cell.length_c   1.000
_cell.angle_alpha   90.00
_cell.angle_beta   90.00
_cell.angle_gamma   90.00
#
_symmetry.space_group_name_H-M   'P 1'
#
loop_
_entity.id
_entity.type
_entity.pdbx_description
1 polymer ?
#
loop_
_entity_poly.entity_id
_entity_poly.type
_entity_poly.pdbx_seq_one_letter_code
_entity_poly.pdbx_strand_id
1 'polypeptide(L)' 'MLNVSALITGYESVGDHTEFIVQISCNGDLWLISRRFSDFDQLHSRLVRQFGDLIEARLPEKQWFGRYRLDFGHAG' A
#
# COMPACT_ATOMS: atom_id res chain seq x y z
N MET A 1 15.89 15.63 10.33
CA MET A 1 15.26 14.29 10.34
C MET A 1 14.13 14.33 9.33
N LEU A 2 14.03 13.34 8.44
CA LEU A 2 12.91 13.24 7.50
C LEU A 2 11.69 12.76 8.29
N ASN A 3 10.64 13.58 8.40
CA ASN A 3 9.38 13.14 8.98
C ASN A 3 8.46 12.74 7.84
N VAL A 4 8.30 11.44 7.63
CA VAL A 4 7.44 10.89 6.59
C VAL A 4 6.40 9.96 7.22
N SER A 5 5.14 10.14 6.83
CA SER A 5 4.05 9.23 7.17
C SER A 5 3.18 8.98 5.93
N ALA A 6 2.58 7.81 5.88
CA ALA A 6 1.65 7.43 4.82
C ALA A 6 0.42 6.77 5.45
N LEU A 7 -0.77 7.15 4.99
CA LEU A 7 -2.04 6.60 5.44
C LEU A 7 -2.91 6.28 4.23
N ILE A 8 -3.42 5.05 4.16
CA ILE A 8 -4.48 4.71 3.20
C ILE A 8 -5.79 5.29 3.75
N THR A 9 -6.36 6.26 3.04
CA THR A 9 -7.56 7.00 3.47
C THR A 9 -8.83 6.52 2.79
N GLY A 10 -8.70 5.75 1.71
CA GLY A 10 -9.84 5.21 0.98
C GLY A 10 -9.42 4.35 -0.20
N TYR A 11 -10.40 3.95 -1.00
CA TYR A 11 -10.19 3.24 -2.25
C TYR A 11 -11.28 3.62 -3.26
N GLU A 12 -10.95 3.48 -4.54
CA GLU A 12 -11.85 3.75 -5.65
C GLU A 12 -11.77 2.61 -6.68
N SER A 13 -12.90 2.31 -7.33
CA SER A 13 -12.93 1.39 -8.46
C SER A 13 -12.66 2.17 -9.75
N VAL A 14 -11.55 1.88 -10.40
CA VAL A 14 -11.12 2.53 -11.65
C VAL A 14 -11.11 1.47 -12.74
N GLY A 15 -12.15 1.49 -13.59
CA GLY A 15 -12.31 0.46 -14.62
C GLY A 15 -12.52 -0.93 -14.00
N ASP A 16 -11.55 -1.82 -14.22
CA ASP A 16 -11.54 -3.21 -13.74
C ASP A 16 -10.62 -3.44 -12.52
N HIS A 17 -9.98 -2.39 -11.98
CA HIS A 17 -9.11 -2.51 -10.81
C HIS A 17 -9.50 -1.55 -9.68
N THR A 18 -9.01 -1.85 -8.49
CA THR A 18 -9.15 -0.98 -7.31
C THR A 18 -7.86 -0.20 -7.11
N GLU A 19 -7.99 1.11 -6.94
CA GLU A 19 -6.91 1.99 -6.50
C GLU A 19 -7.13 2.41 -5.05
N PHE A 20 -6.05 2.51 -4.29
CA PHE A 20 -6.02 2.96 -2.92
C PHE A 20 -5.58 4.42 -2.89
N ILE A 21 -6.34 5.25 -2.20
CA ILE A 21 -5.99 6.65 -1.96
C ILE A 21 -5.02 6.66 -0.78
N VAL A 22 -3.80 7.11 -1.03
CA VAL A 22 -2.74 7.23 -0.03
C VAL A 22 -2.46 8.69 0.22
N GLN A 23 -2.65 9.12 1.46
CA GLN A 23 -2.20 10.40 1.95
C GLN A 23 -0.77 10.27 2.46
N ILE A 24 0.15 11.04 1.87
CA ILE A 24 1.56 11.09 2.26
C ILE A 24 1.80 12.45 2.90
N SER A 25 2.32 12.45 4.13
CA SER A 25 2.88 13.65 4.75
C SER A 25 4.39 13.54 4.78
N CYS A 26 5.10 14.53 4.24
CA CYS A 26 6.56 14.61 4.35
C CYS A 26 6.96 16.03 4.71
N ASN A 27 7.62 16.21 5.85
CA ASN A 27 8.16 17.50 6.30
C ASN A 27 7.13 18.66 6.31
N GLY A 28 5.85 18.37 6.54
CA GLY A 28 4.77 19.38 6.58
C GLY A 28 3.98 19.52 5.29
N ASP A 29 4.51 19.01 4.17
CA ASP A 29 3.77 18.92 2.91
C ASP A 29 2.86 17.69 2.91
N LEU A 30 1.72 17.82 2.23
CA LEU A 30 0.70 16.79 2.12
C LEU A 30 0.40 16.49 0.64
N TRP A 31 0.49 15.23 0.26
CA TRP A 31 0.09 14.76 -1.07
C TRP A 31 -0.94 13.66 -0.95
N LEU A 32 -1.85 13.63 -1.92
CA LEU A 32 -2.76 12.51 -2.15
C LEU A 32 -2.35 11.84 -3.45
N ILE A 33 -2.08 10.54 -3.40
CA ILE A 33 -1.80 9.73 -4.57
C ILE A 33 -2.80 8.58 -4.64
N SER A 34 -3.07 8.11 -5.86
CA SER A 34 -3.87 6.90 -6.11
C SER A 34 -2.98 5.80 -6.67
N ARG A 35 -3.01 4.61 -6.08
CA ARG A 35 -2.17 3.46 -6.49
C ARG A 35 -2.92 2.16 -6.34
N ARG A 36 -2.79 1.26 -7.31
CA ARG A 36 -3.36 -0.10 -7.23
C ARG A 36 -2.41 -1.04 -6.51
N PHE A 37 -2.93 -2.21 -6.10
CA PHE A 37 -2.14 -3.22 -5.39
C PHE A 37 -0.82 -3.57 -6.11
N SER A 38 -0.84 -3.73 -7.44
CA SER A 38 0.35 -4.11 -8.21
C SER A 38 1.47 -3.06 -8.16
N ASP A 39 1.15 -1.80 -7.87
CA ASP A 39 2.17 -0.75 -7.74
C ASP A 39 2.93 -0.91 -6.42
N PHE A 40 2.22 -1.26 -5.34
CA PHE A 40 2.83 -1.60 -4.05
C PHE A 40 3.69 -2.87 -4.15
N ASP A 41 3.22 -3.88 -4.88
CA ASP A 41 3.98 -5.10 -5.15
C ASP A 41 5.29 -4.86 -5.89
N GLN A 42 5.26 -4.03 -6.93
CA GLN A 42 6.46 -3.63 -7.66
C GLN A 42 7.41 -2.82 -6.77
N LEU A 43 6.87 -1.91 -5.95
CA LEU A 43 7.67 -1.13 -5.01
C LEU A 43 8.35 -2.03 -3.98
N HIS A 44 7.59 -2.93 -3.35
CA HIS A 44 8.09 -3.88 -2.34
C HIS A 44 9.17 -4.78 -2.93
N SER A 45 8.96 -5.34 -4.13
CA SER A 45 9.96 -6.16 -4.81
C SER A 45 11.27 -5.41 -5.04
N ARG A 46 11.21 -4.11 -5.40
CA ARG A 46 12.40 -3.26 -5.56
C ARG A 46 13.10 -2.99 -4.23
N LEU A 47 12.35 -2.71 -3.17
CA LEU A 47 12.89 -2.47 -1.84
C LEU A 47 13.55 -3.72 -1.27
N VAL A 48 12.89 -4.89 -1.34
CA VAL A 48 13.47 -6.16 -0.91
C VAL A 48 14.72 -6.49 -1.71
N ARG A 49 14.73 -6.25 -3.03
CA ARG A 49 15.94 -6.48 -3.84
C ARG A 49 17.12 -5.59 -3.42
N GLN A 50 16.85 -4.35 -2.99
CA GLN A 50 17.88 -3.38 -2.65
C GLN A 50 18.37 -3.51 -1.21
N PHE A 51 17.46 -3.78 -0.27
CA PHE A 51 17.73 -3.75 1.17
C PHE A 51 17.65 -5.13 1.83
N GLY A 52 17.18 -6.15 1.11
CA GLY A 52 17.11 -7.53 1.59
C GLY A 52 16.26 -7.67 2.85
N ASP A 53 16.84 -8.34 3.84
CA ASP A 53 16.20 -8.67 5.11
C ASP A 53 15.92 -7.44 6.01
N LEU A 54 16.41 -6.25 5.65
CA LEU A 54 16.04 -5.00 6.32
C LEU A 54 14.57 -4.61 6.09
N ILE A 55 13.93 -5.17 5.06
CA ILE A 55 12.51 -4.94 4.78
C ILE A 55 11.68 -6.02 5.49
N GLU A 56 11.27 -5.74 6.71
CA GLU A 56 10.39 -6.64 7.50
C GLU A 56 8.92 -6.58 7.05
N ALA A 57 8.55 -5.55 6.28
CA ALA A 57 7.18 -5.37 5.81
C ALA A 57 6.75 -6.52 4.90
N ARG A 58 5.57 -7.07 5.15
CA ARG A 58 4.92 -8.08 4.29
C ARG A 58 3.73 -7.45 3.59
N LEU A 59 3.64 -7.66 2.28
CA LEU A 59 2.42 -7.33 1.55
C LEU A 59 1.33 -8.36 1.87
N PRO A 60 0.05 -7.95 1.86
CA PRO A 60 -1.05 -8.90 1.84
C PRO A 60 -0.88 -9.89 0.68
N GLU A 61 -1.38 -11.11 0.86
CA GLU A 61 -1.32 -12.11 -0.21
C GLU A 61 -2.01 -11.56 -1.46
N LYS A 62 -1.33 -11.64 -2.61
CA LYS A 62 -1.95 -11.38 -3.91
C LYS A 62 -3.14 -12.31 -4.04
N GLN A 63 -4.33 -11.75 -4.13
CA GLN A 63 -5.52 -12.55 -4.43
C GLN A 63 -5.56 -12.81 -5.93
N TRP A 64 -5.11 -13.99 -6.35
CA TRP A 64 -5.29 -14.46 -7.72
C TRP A 64 -6.72 -15.00 -7.81
N PHE A 65 -7.60 -14.24 -8.49
CA PHE A 65 -9.00 -14.55 -8.75
C PHE A 65 -9.97 -14.52 -7.54
N GLY A 66 -10.86 -13.52 -7.54
CA GLY A 66 -12.29 -13.77 -7.22
C GLY A 66 -12.75 -13.91 -5.78
N ARG A 67 -11.99 -13.55 -4.73
CA ARG A 67 -12.55 -13.50 -3.36
C ARG A 67 -12.12 -12.25 -2.61
N TYR A 68 -12.85 -11.15 -2.85
CA TYR A 68 -12.81 -9.95 -2.03
C TYR A 68 -13.24 -10.30 -0.59
N ARG A 69 -12.27 -10.64 0.25
CA ARG A 69 -12.48 -10.84 1.69
C ARG A 69 -11.86 -9.63 2.41
N LEU A 70 -12.68 -8.62 2.67
CA LEU A 70 -12.38 -7.61 3.69
C LEU A 70 -12.48 -8.29 5.06
N ASP A 71 -11.38 -8.88 5.52
CA ASP A 71 -11.20 -9.15 6.95
C ASP A 71 -10.15 -8.14 7.45
N PHE A 72 -10.62 -6.95 7.84
CA PHE A 72 -9.86 -6.08 8.73
C PHE A 72 -10.07 -6.62 10.14
N GLY A 73 -9.16 -7.49 10.59
CA GLY A 73 -9.27 -8.19 11.86
C GLY A 73 -9.52 -7.26 13.04
N HIS A 74 -10.62 -7.51 13.75
CA HIS A 74 -10.80 -7.10 15.15
C HIS A 74 -9.72 -7.80 15.99
N ALA A 75 -8.80 -7.04 16.56
CA ALA A 75 -8.01 -7.49 17.70
C ALA A 75 -8.89 -7.33 18.95
N GLY A 76 -9.30 -8.46 19.52
CA GLY A 76 -9.89 -8.57 20.86
C GLY A 76 -9.00 -9.45 21.73
#